data_AF-C9XY66-F1
#
_entry.id   AF-C9XY66-F1
#
_cell.length_a   1.000
_cell.length_b   1.000
_cell.length_c   1.000
_cell.angle_alpha   90.00
_cell.angle_beta   90.00
_cell.angle_gamma   90.00
#
_symmetry.space_group_name_H-M   'P 1'
#
loop_
_entity.id
_entity.type
_entity.pdbx_description
1 polymer ?
#
loop_
_entity_poly.entity_id
_entity_poly.type
_entity_poly.pdbx_seq_one_letter_code
_entity_poly.pdbx_strand_id
1 'polypeptide(L)'
;MRRVSQPINGVYNAARLILPEKLVSQTELTHEYWMRHALTLAQRAWDEGEVPVGAVLVHNNQVIGEGWNRPIGRHDPTAHAEIMALRQGGLVLQNYRLLDTTLYVTLEPCVMCAGAMVHGRIGTLVFGARDAKTGAVGSLMDITGHPGMNHQVQVIEGILATECSAMLSAFFRQRRLEKKALKEAAKTATGTDPAA
;
A
#
# COMPACT_ATOMS: atom_id res chain seq x y z
N MET A 1 -9.98 -37.90 38.74
CA MET A 1 -9.44 -36.68 39.37
C MET A 1 -9.17 -35.68 38.27
N ARG A 2 -9.72 -34.47 38.13
CA ARG A 2 -10.76 -33.67 38.80
C ARG A 2 -11.55 -32.93 37.68
N ARG A 3 -12.79 -32.56 37.98
CA ARG A 3 -13.76 -31.86 37.11
C ARG A 3 -13.46 -30.36 36.95
N VAL A 4 -13.80 -29.86 35.74
CA VAL A 4 -14.57 -28.64 35.38
C VAL A 4 -14.22 -27.30 36.04
N SER A 5 -13.91 -26.29 35.21
CA SER A 5 -14.31 -24.89 35.44
C SER A 5 -14.34 -24.07 34.13
N GLN A 6 -15.55 -23.98 33.56
CA GLN A 6 -16.22 -22.89 32.81
C GLN A 6 -15.55 -22.07 31.68
N PRO A 7 -16.32 -21.71 30.63
CA PRO A 7 -15.95 -20.69 29.66
C PRO A 7 -16.19 -19.27 30.21
N ILE A 8 -15.24 -18.38 29.97
CA ILE A 8 -15.35 -16.94 30.25
C ILE A 8 -16.28 -16.29 29.23
N ASN A 9 -17.52 -16.01 29.66
CA ASN A 9 -18.41 -15.06 29.01
C ASN A 9 -17.86 -13.64 29.19
N GLY A 10 -17.18 -13.14 28.17
CA GLY A 10 -16.82 -11.72 28.04
C GLY A 10 -17.94 -10.97 27.33
N VAL A 11 -18.79 -10.32 28.10
CA VAL A 11 -19.89 -9.47 27.65
C VAL A 11 -19.31 -8.18 27.05
N TYR A 12 -19.06 -8.15 25.74
CA TYR A 12 -18.86 -6.89 25.02
C TYR A 12 -20.22 -6.36 24.58
N ASN A 13 -20.88 -5.61 25.46
CA ASN A 13 -21.93 -4.71 25.05
C ASN A 13 -21.60 -3.30 25.55
N ALA A 14 -21.03 -2.49 24.66
CA ALA A 14 -20.88 -1.07 24.84
C ALA A 14 -21.24 -0.40 23.51
N ALA A 15 -22.48 0.10 23.47
CA ALA A 15 -22.97 1.22 22.67
C ALA A 15 -22.47 1.32 21.22
N ARG A 16 -23.28 0.75 20.32
CA ARG A 16 -23.47 1.26 18.95
C ARG A 16 -23.86 2.74 19.03
N LEU A 17 -22.88 3.63 19.01
CA LEU A 17 -23.07 4.99 18.51
C LEU A 17 -23.08 4.88 16.99
N ILE A 18 -24.28 4.67 16.45
CA ILE A 18 -24.55 4.75 15.02
C ILE A 18 -24.37 6.22 14.62
N LEU A 19 -23.15 6.59 14.24
CA LEU A 19 -22.96 7.72 13.34
C LEU A 19 -23.57 7.32 11.99
N PRO A 20 -24.17 8.26 11.23
CA PRO A 20 -24.85 7.91 10.01
C PRO A 20 -23.82 7.39 9.00
N GLU A 21 -23.76 6.08 8.82
CA GLU A 21 -23.21 5.46 7.63
C GLU A 21 -23.99 6.08 6.46
N LYS A 22 -23.36 7.03 5.77
CA LYS A 22 -23.79 7.38 4.42
C LYS A 22 -23.81 6.06 3.66
N LEU A 23 -25.02 5.62 3.29
CA LEU A 23 -25.24 4.52 2.38
C LEU A 23 -24.57 4.92 1.06
N VAL A 24 -23.28 4.62 0.92
CA VAL A 24 -22.60 4.68 -0.37
C VAL A 24 -23.34 3.64 -1.21
N SER A 25 -24.02 4.10 -2.26
CA SER A 25 -24.80 3.20 -3.10
C SER A 25 -23.84 2.17 -3.72
N GLN A 26 -24.27 0.92 -3.93
CA GLN A 26 -23.41 -0.11 -4.55
C GLN A 26 -22.88 0.30 -5.94
N THR A 27 -23.52 1.30 -6.57
CA THR A 27 -23.14 1.98 -7.81
C THR A 27 -21.97 2.97 -7.71
N GLU A 28 -21.49 3.33 -6.52
CA GLU A 28 -20.43 4.35 -6.32
C GLU A 28 -19.01 3.78 -6.07
N LEU A 29 -18.85 2.46 -5.93
CA LEU A 29 -17.57 1.83 -5.60
C LEU A 29 -16.74 1.50 -6.86
N THR A 30 -16.34 2.55 -7.58
CA THR A 30 -15.51 2.43 -8.79
C THR A 30 -14.03 2.18 -8.46
N HIS A 31 -13.21 1.88 -9.48
CA HIS A 31 -11.76 1.78 -9.28
C HIS A 31 -11.15 3.10 -8.79
N GLU A 32 -11.67 4.25 -9.25
CA GLU A 32 -11.24 5.57 -8.79
C GLU A 32 -11.56 5.77 -7.31
N TYR A 33 -12.71 5.30 -6.81
CA TYR A 33 -13.04 5.37 -5.38
C TYR A 33 -11.97 4.68 -4.53
N TRP A 34 -11.65 3.43 -4.86
CA TRP A 34 -10.64 2.65 -4.12
C TRP A 34 -9.22 3.20 -4.31
N MET A 35 -8.89 3.72 -5.49
CA MET A 35 -7.59 4.36 -5.73
C MET A 35 -7.46 5.67 -4.95
N ARG A 36 -8.53 6.45 -4.79
CA ARG A 36 -8.53 7.62 -3.90
C ARG A 36 -8.29 7.22 -2.45
N HIS A 37 -8.87 6.10 -2.00
CA HIS A 37 -8.55 5.55 -0.68
C HIS A 37 -7.07 5.18 -0.56
N ALA A 38 -6.50 4.49 -1.56
CA ALA A 38 -5.08 4.18 -1.61
C ALA A 38 -4.18 5.44 -1.59
N LEU A 39 -4.59 6.54 -2.24
CA LEU A 39 -3.91 7.83 -2.17
C LEU A 39 -3.93 8.43 -0.75
N THR A 40 -4.99 8.24 0.03
CA THR A 40 -4.99 8.66 1.45
C THR A 40 -3.97 7.87 2.28
N LEU A 41 -3.76 6.60 1.96
CA LEU A 41 -2.74 5.76 2.60
C LEU A 41 -1.33 6.18 2.15
N ALA A 42 -1.15 6.53 0.87
CA ALA A 42 0.10 7.10 0.36
C ALA A 42 0.45 8.43 1.06
N GLN A 43 -0.54 9.25 1.40
CA GLN A 43 -0.34 10.46 2.20
C GLN A 43 0.19 10.13 3.60
N ARG A 44 -0.24 9.03 4.24
CA ARG A 44 0.34 8.59 5.53
C ARG A 44 1.82 8.27 5.41
N ALA A 45 2.24 7.58 4.33
CA ALA A 45 3.66 7.35 4.06
C ALA A 45 4.42 8.68 3.86
N TRP A 46 3.84 9.64 3.13
CA TRP A 46 4.44 10.97 2.98
C TRP A 46 4.67 11.64 4.34
N ASP A 47 3.66 11.65 5.20
CA ASP A 47 3.68 12.32 6.50
C ASP A 47 4.75 11.73 7.42
N GLU A 48 5.08 10.45 7.24
CA GLU A 48 6.15 9.74 7.92
C GLU A 48 7.53 9.90 7.26
N GLY A 49 7.57 10.59 6.12
CA GLY A 49 8.77 10.82 5.34
C GLY A 49 9.25 9.62 4.51
N GLU A 50 8.36 8.68 4.26
CA GLU A 50 8.55 7.51 3.41
C GLU A 50 8.10 7.81 1.97
N VAL A 51 8.57 7.02 1.00
CA VAL A 51 8.08 7.14 -0.40
C VAL A 51 6.55 6.95 -0.41
N PRO A 52 5.76 7.88 -0.99
CA PRO A 52 4.31 7.89 -0.84
C PRO A 52 3.63 6.86 -1.74
N VAL A 53 3.60 5.62 -1.26
CA VAL A 53 2.87 4.51 -1.88
C VAL A 53 1.88 3.97 -0.87
N GLY A 54 0.63 3.82 -1.30
CA GLY A 54 -0.47 3.28 -0.51
C GLY A 54 -1.16 2.15 -1.26
N ALA A 55 -1.72 1.21 -0.52
CA ALA A 55 -2.43 0.06 -1.06
C ALA A 55 -3.63 -0.33 -0.21
N VAL A 56 -4.72 -0.75 -0.86
CA VAL A 56 -5.92 -1.28 -0.20
C VAL A 56 -6.34 -2.58 -0.87
N LEU A 57 -6.58 -3.60 -0.06
CA LEU A 57 -7.09 -4.90 -0.49
C LEU A 57 -8.59 -4.98 -0.19
N VAL A 58 -9.38 -5.27 -1.22
CA VAL A 58 -10.84 -5.28 -1.19
C VAL A 58 -11.35 -6.68 -1.50
N HIS A 59 -12.38 -7.11 -0.78
CA HIS A 59 -13.13 -8.35 -1.00
C HIS A 59 -14.62 -8.07 -0.82
N ASN A 60 -15.47 -8.45 -1.79
CA ASN A 60 -16.91 -8.18 -1.74
C ASN A 60 -17.25 -6.72 -1.38
N ASN A 61 -16.56 -5.77 -2.02
CA ASN A 61 -16.70 -4.33 -1.81
C ASN A 61 -16.39 -3.85 -0.38
N GLN A 62 -15.67 -4.66 0.41
CA GLN A 62 -15.22 -4.32 1.76
C GLN A 62 -13.70 -4.30 1.81
N VAL A 63 -13.15 -3.32 2.53
CA VAL A 63 -11.72 -3.29 2.85
C VAL A 63 -11.39 -4.42 3.82
N ILE A 64 -10.46 -5.28 3.43
CA ILE A 64 -9.92 -6.35 4.27
C ILE A 64 -8.43 -6.15 4.61
N GLY A 65 -7.78 -5.19 3.96
CA GLY A 65 -6.39 -4.86 4.25
C GLY A 65 -6.02 -3.47 3.76
N GLU A 66 -5.21 -2.77 4.54
CA GLU A 66 -4.63 -1.47 4.20
C GLU A 66 -3.12 -1.53 4.42
N GLY A 67 -2.38 -0.81 3.58
CA GLY A 67 -0.95 -0.70 3.71
C GLY A 67 -0.43 0.58 3.12
N TRP A 68 0.68 1.04 3.66
CA TRP A 68 1.47 2.12 3.07
C TRP A 68 2.94 1.86 3.33
N ASN A 69 3.78 2.38 2.46
CA ASN A 69 5.21 2.13 2.48
C ASN A 69 5.85 2.68 3.76
N ARG A 70 6.55 1.82 4.52
CA ARG A 70 7.24 2.15 5.77
C ARG A 70 8.60 1.45 5.99
N PRO A 71 9.45 1.24 4.96
CA PRO A 71 10.66 0.44 5.12
C PRO A 71 11.73 1.10 6.00
N ILE A 72 11.88 2.43 5.96
CA ILE A 72 12.89 3.15 6.74
C ILE A 72 12.51 3.12 8.22
N GLY A 73 11.29 3.58 8.55
CA GLY A 73 10.82 3.70 9.93
C GLY A 73 10.61 2.36 10.62
N ARG A 74 10.29 1.29 9.88
CA ARG A 74 10.17 -0.07 10.43
C ARG A 74 11.46 -0.87 10.40
N HIS A 75 12.52 -0.35 9.78
CA HIS A 75 13.74 -1.12 9.50
C HIS A 75 13.47 -2.47 8.84
N ASP A 76 12.47 -2.50 7.95
CA ASP A 76 11.96 -3.71 7.32
C ASP A 76 11.97 -3.51 5.80
N PRO A 77 12.90 -4.15 5.06
CA PRO A 77 12.99 -3.98 3.61
C PRO A 77 11.77 -4.54 2.86
N THR A 78 10.89 -5.29 3.55
CA THR A 78 9.66 -5.85 2.99
C THR A 78 8.42 -5.01 3.30
N ALA A 79 8.53 -3.93 4.08
CA ALA A 79 7.41 -3.09 4.52
C ALA A 79 6.90 -2.13 3.43
N HIS A 80 6.67 -2.67 2.23
CA HIS A 80 5.95 -2.02 1.15
C HIS A 80 4.44 -2.04 1.42
N ALA A 81 3.72 -1.12 0.78
CA ALA A 81 2.28 -0.97 0.96
C ALA A 81 1.52 -2.25 0.64
N GLU A 82 1.87 -2.91 -0.47
CA GLU A 82 1.24 -4.13 -0.96
C GLU A 82 1.42 -5.28 0.03
N ILE A 83 2.65 -5.47 0.55
CA ILE A 83 2.95 -6.52 1.53
C ILE A 83 2.14 -6.31 2.81
N MET A 84 2.01 -5.07 3.28
CA MET A 84 1.23 -4.76 4.47
C MET A 84 -0.27 -5.05 4.26
N ALA A 85 -0.84 -4.63 3.13
CA ALA A 85 -2.25 -4.88 2.79
C ALA A 85 -2.55 -6.39 2.64
N LEU A 86 -1.69 -7.14 1.95
CA LEU A 86 -1.83 -8.59 1.78
C LEU A 86 -1.75 -9.35 3.12
N ARG A 87 -0.80 -8.97 3.99
CA ARG A 87 -0.67 -9.57 5.33
C ARG A 87 -1.93 -9.33 6.17
N GLN A 88 -2.47 -8.11 6.15
CA GLN A 88 -3.71 -7.81 6.88
C GLN A 88 -4.90 -8.60 6.31
N GLY A 89 -5.03 -8.67 4.99
CA GLY A 89 -6.05 -9.49 4.33
C GLY A 89 -6.00 -10.95 4.74
N GLY A 90 -4.80 -11.53 4.81
CA GLY A 90 -4.62 -12.92 5.22
C GLY A 90 -5.03 -13.18 6.68
N LEU A 91 -4.80 -12.21 7.56
CA LEU A 91 -5.28 -12.26 8.94
C LEU A 91 -6.80 -12.13 9.01
N VAL A 92 -7.41 -11.24 8.23
CA VAL A 92 -8.88 -11.05 8.22
C VAL A 92 -9.59 -12.31 7.69
N LEU A 93 -9.08 -12.89 6.60
CA LEU A 93 -9.66 -14.09 6.00
C LEU A 93 -9.23 -15.41 6.68
N GLN A 94 -8.28 -15.35 7.61
CA GLN A 94 -7.64 -16.53 8.22
C GLN A 94 -7.14 -17.53 7.15
N ASN A 95 -6.65 -16.99 6.03
CA ASN A 95 -6.24 -17.77 4.88
C ASN A 95 -5.15 -17.02 4.10
N TYR A 96 -4.10 -17.73 3.69
CA TYR A 96 -3.04 -17.14 2.87
C TYR A 96 -3.48 -16.94 1.41
N ARG A 97 -4.52 -17.67 0.96
CA ARG A 97 -5.13 -17.49 -0.36
C ARG A 97 -6.21 -16.43 -0.26
N LEU A 98 -5.97 -15.31 -0.94
CA LEU A 98 -6.80 -14.12 -1.02
C LEU A 98 -7.61 -14.17 -2.33
N LEU A 99 -8.33 -15.26 -2.55
CA LEU A 99 -9.13 -15.45 -3.77
C LEU A 99 -10.21 -14.38 -3.86
N ASP A 100 -10.60 -14.04 -5.09
CA ASP A 100 -11.67 -13.08 -5.39
C ASP A 100 -11.46 -11.68 -4.78
N THR A 101 -10.20 -11.35 -4.48
CA THR A 101 -9.81 -10.03 -3.98
C THR A 101 -9.26 -9.13 -5.08
N THR A 102 -9.41 -7.82 -4.87
CA THR A 102 -8.79 -6.78 -5.70
C THR A 102 -7.84 -5.95 -4.85
N LEU A 103 -6.57 -5.88 -5.26
CA LEU A 103 -5.58 -5.01 -4.64
C LEU A 103 -5.45 -3.73 -5.47
N TYR A 104 -5.68 -2.58 -4.83
CA TYR A 104 -5.44 -1.26 -5.41
C TYR A 104 -4.12 -0.71 -4.87
N VAL A 105 -3.24 -0.19 -5.72
CA VAL A 105 -1.95 0.40 -5.31
C VAL A 105 -1.58 1.62 -6.15
N THR A 106 -1.05 2.67 -5.53
CA THR A 106 -0.81 3.94 -6.24
C THR A 106 0.34 3.90 -7.24
N LEU A 107 1.27 2.94 -7.11
CA LEU A 107 2.43 2.75 -7.98
C LEU A 107 2.50 1.30 -8.45
N GLU A 108 2.96 1.09 -9.68
CA GLU A 108 3.23 -0.24 -10.22
C GLU A 108 4.11 -1.07 -9.27
N PRO A 109 3.68 -2.29 -8.89
CA PRO A 109 4.42 -3.14 -7.96
C PRO A 109 5.81 -3.52 -8.43
N CYS A 110 6.75 -3.59 -7.49
CA CYS A 110 8.08 -4.15 -7.75
C CYS A 110 8.06 -5.69 -7.77
N VAL A 111 9.20 -6.30 -8.11
CA VAL A 111 9.38 -7.77 -8.19
C VAL A 111 8.89 -8.50 -6.95
N MET A 112 9.23 -8.00 -5.76
CA MET A 112 8.83 -8.60 -4.48
C MET A 112 7.31 -8.60 -4.31
N CYS A 113 6.67 -7.45 -4.53
CA CYS A 113 5.24 -7.28 -4.34
C CYS A 113 4.45 -8.08 -5.37
N ALA A 114 4.87 -8.08 -6.65
CA ALA A 114 4.25 -8.89 -7.70
C ALA A 114 4.32 -10.40 -7.38
N GLY A 115 5.47 -10.89 -6.91
CA GLY A 115 5.61 -12.27 -6.44
C GLY A 115 4.70 -12.59 -5.25
N ALA A 116 4.57 -11.67 -4.29
CA ALA A 116 3.68 -11.83 -3.14
C ALA A 116 2.20 -11.92 -3.56
N MET A 117 1.77 -11.14 -4.56
CA MET A 117 0.42 -11.20 -5.13
C MET A 117 0.12 -12.56 -5.78
N VAL A 118 1.07 -13.10 -6.55
CA VAL A 118 0.97 -14.44 -7.15
C VAL A 118 0.87 -15.52 -6.06
N HIS A 119 1.71 -15.45 -5.02
CA HIS A 119 1.64 -16.39 -3.90
C HIS A 119 0.34 -16.27 -3.09
N GLY A 120 -0.16 -15.05 -2.92
CA GLY A 120 -1.42 -14.72 -2.26
C GLY A 120 -2.65 -15.06 -3.10
N ARG A 121 -2.51 -15.36 -4.39
CA ARG A 121 -3.62 -15.71 -5.30
C ARG A 121 -4.68 -14.61 -5.43
N ILE A 122 -4.30 -13.34 -5.35
CA ILE A 122 -5.26 -12.25 -5.55
C ILE A 122 -5.89 -12.34 -6.93
N GLY A 123 -7.15 -11.94 -7.07
CA GLY A 123 -7.86 -11.99 -8.36
C GLY A 123 -7.36 -10.90 -9.31
N THR A 124 -7.37 -9.67 -8.82
CA THR A 124 -7.10 -8.48 -9.64
C THR A 124 -6.14 -7.53 -8.94
N LEU A 125 -5.17 -7.02 -9.70
CA LEU A 125 -4.34 -5.88 -9.36
C LEU A 125 -4.84 -4.67 -10.14
N VAL A 126 -5.08 -3.56 -9.43
CA VAL A 126 -5.38 -2.26 -10.01
C VAL A 126 -4.30 -1.29 -9.57
N PHE A 127 -3.58 -0.67 -10.50
CA PHE A 127 -2.55 0.30 -10.13
C PHE A 127 -2.64 1.64 -10.86
N GLY A 128 -2.10 2.67 -10.21
CA GLY A 128 -2.12 4.04 -10.72
C GLY A 128 -0.98 4.35 -11.67
N ALA A 129 0.13 4.87 -11.14
CA ALA A 129 1.28 5.25 -11.95
C ALA A 129 2.17 4.05 -12.30
N ARG A 130 2.75 4.02 -13.51
CA ARG A 130 3.81 3.08 -13.87
C ARG A 130 5.13 3.41 -13.19
N ASP A 131 5.94 2.37 -12.94
CA ASP A 131 7.33 2.49 -12.51
C ASP A 131 8.25 2.02 -13.63
N ALA A 132 8.63 2.95 -14.50
CA ALA A 132 9.49 2.68 -15.65
C ALA A 132 10.88 2.11 -15.29
N LYS A 133 11.33 2.24 -14.03
CA LYS A 133 12.66 1.76 -13.62
C LYS A 133 12.62 0.34 -13.09
N THR A 134 11.65 0.03 -12.24
CA THR A 134 11.65 -1.19 -11.43
C THR A 134 10.31 -1.91 -11.34
N GLY A 135 9.29 -1.44 -12.07
CA GLY A 135 7.96 -2.06 -12.11
C GLY A 135 7.99 -3.46 -12.72
N ALA A 136 7.34 -4.41 -12.06
CA ALA A 136 7.34 -5.84 -12.42
C ALA A 136 5.99 -6.33 -12.96
N VAL A 137 5.15 -5.41 -13.43
CA VAL A 137 3.81 -5.65 -13.98
C VAL A 137 3.72 -4.99 -15.37
N GLY A 138 4.80 -5.07 -16.15
CA GLY A 138 4.87 -4.60 -17.54
C GLY A 138 5.98 -3.59 -17.85
N SER A 139 6.55 -2.89 -16.86
CA SER A 139 7.63 -1.92 -17.11
C SER A 139 9.00 -2.57 -17.35
N LEU A 140 9.60 -3.17 -16.33
CA LEU A 140 10.88 -3.90 -16.44
C LEU A 140 10.65 -5.34 -16.90
N MET A 141 9.63 -5.98 -16.34
CA MET A 141 9.20 -7.34 -16.63
C MET A 141 7.73 -7.50 -16.23
N ASP A 142 7.12 -8.63 -16.54
CA ASP A 142 5.77 -8.98 -16.07
C ASP A 142 5.83 -10.32 -15.32
N ILE A 143 5.74 -10.24 -13.99
CA ILE A 143 5.68 -11.42 -13.11
C ILE A 143 4.25 -11.95 -12.98
N THR A 144 3.27 -11.05 -12.94
CA THR A 144 1.86 -11.36 -12.71
C THR A 144 1.21 -12.12 -13.87
N GLY A 145 1.69 -11.89 -15.09
CA GLY A 145 1.25 -12.56 -16.32
C GLY A 145 2.23 -13.61 -16.86
N HIS A 146 3.35 -13.89 -16.16
CA HIS A 146 4.38 -14.79 -16.67
C HIS A 146 3.82 -16.23 -16.86
N PRO A 147 4.01 -16.88 -18.04
CA PRO A 147 3.39 -18.18 -18.34
C PRO A 147 3.86 -19.34 -17.45
N GLY A 148 5.02 -19.21 -16.81
CA GLY A 148 5.53 -20.19 -15.85
C GLY A 148 4.93 -20.07 -14.44
N MET A 149 4.14 -19.03 -14.15
CA MET A 149 3.50 -18.87 -12.83
C MET A 149 2.24 -19.75 -12.74
N ASN A 150 2.03 -20.34 -11.57
CA ASN A 150 0.88 -21.20 -11.29
C ASN A 150 -0.42 -20.43 -10.95
N HIS A 151 -0.39 -19.09 -11.01
CA HIS A 151 -1.55 -18.20 -10.91
C HIS A 151 -1.26 -16.92 -11.67
N GLN A 152 -2.25 -16.48 -12.44
CA GLN A 152 -2.18 -15.23 -13.21
C GLN A 152 -3.09 -14.21 -12.55
N VAL A 153 -2.56 -13.03 -12.30
CA VAL A 153 -3.31 -11.92 -11.70
C VAL A 153 -3.85 -11.06 -12.84
N GLN A 154 -5.14 -10.74 -12.81
CA GLN A 154 -5.70 -9.78 -13.77
C GLN A 154 -5.19 -8.38 -13.46
N VAL A 155 -4.78 -7.62 -14.47
CA VAL A 155 -4.17 -6.30 -14.27
C VAL A 155 -5.02 -5.21 -14.92
N ILE A 156 -5.32 -4.17 -14.14
CA ILE A 156 -5.91 -2.92 -14.60
C ILE A 156 -4.94 -1.80 -14.24
N GLU A 157 -4.50 -1.03 -15.22
CA GLU A 157 -3.51 0.03 -15.00
C GLU A 157 -4.07 1.41 -15.30
N GLY A 158 -3.37 2.44 -14.82
CA GLY A 158 -3.64 3.82 -15.20
C GLY A 158 -4.70 4.54 -14.36
N ILE A 159 -5.27 3.89 -13.34
CA ILE A 159 -6.34 4.49 -12.52
C ILE A 159 -5.77 5.63 -11.69
N LEU A 160 -6.22 6.87 -11.98
CA LEU A 160 -5.68 8.10 -11.37
C LEU A 160 -4.15 8.22 -11.49
N ALA A 161 -3.56 7.73 -12.59
CA ALA A 161 -2.11 7.73 -12.81
C ALA A 161 -1.47 9.12 -12.69
N THR A 162 -2.14 10.16 -13.18
CA THR A 162 -1.67 11.55 -13.05
C THR A 162 -1.57 11.99 -11.59
N GLU A 163 -2.57 11.67 -10.76
CA GLU A 163 -2.58 12.03 -9.35
C GLU A 163 -1.48 11.25 -8.58
N CYS A 164 -1.38 9.95 -8.84
CA CYS A 164 -0.37 9.08 -8.22
C CYS A 164 1.07 9.52 -8.57
N SER A 165 1.33 9.80 -9.85
CA SER A 165 2.66 10.24 -10.31
C SER A 165 2.99 11.67 -9.85
N ALA A 166 2.00 12.55 -9.76
CA ALA A 166 2.18 13.90 -9.23
C ALA A 166 2.62 13.87 -7.75
N MET A 167 2.00 13.01 -6.93
CA MET A 167 2.39 12.82 -5.53
C MET A 167 3.86 12.33 -5.43
N LEU A 168 4.23 11.25 -6.12
CA LEU A 168 5.61 10.76 -6.13
C LEU A 168 6.63 11.83 -6.58
N SER A 169 6.30 12.56 -7.65
CA SER A 169 7.16 13.62 -8.18
C SER A 169 7.36 14.76 -7.19
N ALA A 170 6.28 15.17 -6.50
CA ALA A 170 6.31 16.21 -5.50
C ALA A 170 7.15 15.78 -4.27
N PHE A 171 7.02 14.52 -3.83
CA PHE A 171 7.80 13.99 -2.71
C PHE A 171 9.30 14.01 -2.99
N PHE A 172 9.74 13.47 -4.12
CA PHE A 172 11.16 13.48 -4.47
C PHE A 172 11.70 14.90 -4.71
N ARG A 173 10.88 15.82 -5.19
CA ARG A 173 11.24 17.24 -5.29
C ARG A 173 11.51 17.83 -3.90
N GLN A 174 10.60 17.61 -2.95
CA GLN A 174 10.78 18.06 -1.57
C GLN A 174 12.06 17.47 -0.94
N ARG A 175 12.28 16.16 -1.08
CA ARG A 175 13.48 15.50 -0.53
C ARG A 175 14.79 16.04 -1.10
N ARG A 176 14.83 16.38 -2.39
CA ARG A 176 16.01 17.02 -3.01
C ARG A 176 16.28 18.41 -2.43
N LEU A 177 15.23 19.19 -2.17
CA LEU A 177 15.34 20.52 -1.58
C LEU A 177 15.83 20.44 -0.13
N GLU A 178 15.25 19.57 0.68
CA GLU A 178 15.67 19.33 2.07
C GLU A 178 17.14 18.92 2.16
N LYS A 179 17.57 17.97 1.31
CA LYS A 179 18.97 17.53 1.26
C LYS A 179 19.93 18.65 0.85
N LYS A 180 19.50 19.54 -0.04
CA LYS A 180 20.29 20.71 -0.43
C LYS A 180 20.44 21.69 0.75
N ALA A 181 19.35 22.03 1.42
CA ALA A 181 19.35 22.92 2.58
C ALA A 181 20.22 22.38 3.73
N LEU A 182 20.12 21.07 4.03
CA LEU A 182 20.96 20.44 5.05
C LEU A 182 22.47 20.51 4.72
N LYS A 183 22.84 20.35 3.45
CA LYS A 183 24.23 20.49 3.02
C LYS A 183 24.73 21.92 3.13
N GLU A 184 23.89 22.90 2.81
CA GLU A 184 24.24 24.33 2.92
C GLU A 184 24.41 24.75 4.38
N ALA A 185 23.52 24.27 5.27
CA ALA A 185 23.63 24.46 6.72
C ALA A 185 24.89 23.81 7.30
N ALA A 186 25.23 22.60 6.85
CA ALA A 186 26.45 21.92 7.30
C ALA A 186 27.72 22.68 6.88
N LYS A 187 27.78 23.20 5.65
CA LYS A 187 28.92 24.00 5.15
C LYS A 187 29.12 25.31 5.92
N THR A 188 28.02 25.97 6.27
CA THR A 188 28.07 27.21 7.08
C THR A 188 28.49 26.92 8.52
N ALA A 189 28.10 25.77 9.08
CA ALA A 189 28.49 25.35 10.42
C ALA A 189 29.96 24.87 10.54
N THR A 190 30.56 24.32 9.47
CA THR A 190 31.94 23.81 9.50
C THR A 190 33.02 24.85 9.20
N GLY A 191 32.67 26.11 8.98
CA GLY A 191 33.64 27.22 8.90
C GLY A 191 34.71 27.09 7.81
N THR A 192 34.49 26.31 6.75
CA THR A 192 35.37 26.33 5.58
C THR A 192 34.99 27.52 4.71
N ASP A 193 35.51 28.68 5.07
CA ASP A 193 35.58 29.85 4.19
C ASP A 193 36.57 29.54 3.05
N PRO A 194 36.20 29.59 1.76
CA PRO A 194 37.14 29.40 0.66
C PRO A 194 38.11 30.57 0.44
N ALA A 195 38.11 31.59 1.30
CA ALA A 195 38.79 32.87 1.07
C ALA A 195 39.77 33.27 2.19
N ALA A 196 40.61 32.35 2.67
CA ALA A 196 41.81 32.66 3.46
C ALA A 196 43.05 31.95 2.89
#